data_AF-A0A0T7A9P6-F1
#
_entry.id   AF-A0A0T7A9P6-F1
#
_cell.length_a   1.000
_cell.length_b   1.000
_cell.length_c   1.000
_cell.angle_alpha   90.00
_cell.angle_beta   90.00
_cell.angle_gamma   90.00
#
_symmetry.space_group_name_H-M   'P 1'
#
loop_
_entity.id
_entity.type
_entity.pdbx_description
1 polymer ?
#
loop_
_entity_poly.entity_id
_entity_poly.type
_entity_poly.pdbx_seq_one_letter_code
_entity_poly.pdbx_strand_id
1 'polypeptide(L)' 'MKNSDEEHALAISVWESEGGAPNRSMRLYQYGRRVECDRSYTIYHVFTGVPARIGSWTMTGLSQKNAARALRTLNTP' A
#
# COMPACT_ATOMS: atom_id res chain seq x y z
N MET A 1 18.15 -24.94 -0.80
CA MET A 1 16.69 -25.09 -0.65
C MET A 1 16.22 -23.81 0.03
N LYS A 2 15.52 -22.92 -0.68
CA LYS A 2 14.94 -21.73 -0.01
C LYS A 2 13.84 -22.26 0.92
N ASN A 3 13.88 -21.87 2.19
CA ASN A 3 12.94 -22.38 3.18
C ASN A 3 11.54 -21.87 2.81
N SER A 4 10.57 -22.79 2.71
CA SER A 4 9.16 -22.51 2.42
C SER A 4 8.63 -21.30 3.20
N ASP A 5 9.04 -21.17 4.47
CA ASP A 5 8.62 -20.10 5.37
C ASP A 5 9.07 -18.69 4.91
N GLU A 6 10.25 -18.58 4.30
CA GLU A 6 10.76 -17.31 3.76
C GLU A 6 9.98 -16.89 2.51
N GLU A 7 9.62 -17.85 1.65
CA GLU A 7 8.80 -17.60 0.46
C GLU A 7 7.38 -17.19 0.84
N HIS A 8 6.79 -17.83 1.87
CA HIS A 8 5.50 -17.42 2.42
C HIS A 8 5.56 -16.03 3.04
N ALA A 9 6.58 -15.72 3.83
CA ALA A 9 6.76 -14.40 4.42
C ALA A 9 6.91 -13.30 3.34
N LEU A 10 7.67 -13.60 2.28
CA LEU A 10 7.80 -12.72 1.11
C LEU A 10 6.45 -12.52 0.41
N ALA A 11 5.72 -13.59 0.11
CA ALA A 11 4.42 -13.51 -0.54
C ALA A 11 3.40 -12.70 0.27
N ILE A 12 3.34 -12.91 1.58
CA ILE A 12 2.49 -12.13 2.49
C ILE A 12 2.90 -10.66 2.47
N SER A 13 4.21 -10.37 2.54
CA SER A 13 4.70 -8.99 2.52
C SER A 13 4.38 -8.25 1.21
N VAL A 14 4.39 -8.98 0.08
CA VAL A 14 4.00 -8.44 -1.22
C VAL A 14 2.50 -8.17 -1.23
N TRP A 15 1.69 -9.13 -0.81
CA TRP A 15 0.23 -9.02 -0.77
C TRP A 15 -0.26 -7.90 0.16
N GLU A 16 0.31 -7.78 1.36
CA GLU A 16 0.04 -6.65 2.26
C GLU A 16 0.45 -5.31 1.65
N SER A 17 1.55 -5.29 0.87
CA SER A 17 2.00 -4.08 0.20
C SER A 17 1.08 -3.67 -0.96
N GLU A 18 0.39 -4.62 -1.58
CA GLU A 18 -0.57 -4.39 -2.67
C GLU A 18 -1.94 -3.92 -2.16
N GLY A 19 -2.17 -3.95 -0.85
CA GLY A 19 -3.39 -3.48 -0.23
C GLY A 19 -4.10 -4.52 0.63
N GLY A 20 -3.67 -5.79 0.60
CA GLY A 20 -4.20 -6.84 1.48
C GLY A 20 -5.71 -7.07 1.41
N ALA A 21 -6.25 -7.87 2.33
CA ALA A 21 -7.68 -8.08 2.50
C ALA A 21 -8.29 -6.96 3.35
N PRO A 22 -9.55 -6.56 3.09
CA PRO A 22 -10.26 -5.58 3.92
C PRO A 22 -10.21 -5.95 5.41
N ASN A 23 -10.15 -4.94 6.29
CA ASN A 23 -10.08 -5.18 7.73
C ASN A 23 -11.40 -5.80 8.27
N ARG A 24 -11.35 -6.32 9.51
CA ARG A 24 -12.48 -7.00 10.20
C ARG A 24 -13.76 -6.17 10.31
N SER A 25 -13.69 -4.86 10.13
CA SER A 25 -14.86 -3.96 10.15
C SER A 25 -15.63 -3.94 8.83
N MET A 26 -15.19 -4.69 7.81
CA MET A 26 -15.70 -4.66 6.43
C MET A 26 -15.69 -3.26 5.79
N ARG A 27 -15.11 -2.24 6.45
CA ARG A 27 -14.83 -0.97 5.79
C ARG A 27 -13.76 -1.23 4.74
N LEU A 28 -14.16 -1.04 3.49
CA LEU A 28 -13.25 -1.06 2.36
C LEU A 28 -12.09 -0.10 2.64
N TYR A 29 -10.88 -0.52 2.30
CA TYR A 29 -9.73 0.36 2.31
C TYR A 29 -10.03 1.58 1.45
N GLN A 30 -9.85 2.77 2.02
CA GLN A 30 -10.09 4.02 1.30
C GLN A 30 -8.93 4.34 0.36
N TYR A 31 -7.76 3.76 0.64
CA TYR A 31 -6.53 4.02 -0.09
C TYR A 31 -5.93 2.75 -0.67
N GLY A 32 -5.46 2.86 -1.90
CA GLY A 32 -4.68 1.87 -2.63
C GLY A 32 -3.33 2.43 -3.05
N ARG A 33 -2.50 1.58 -3.66
CA ARG A 33 -1.18 1.96 -4.16
C ARG A 33 -1.01 1.50 -5.60
N ARG A 34 -0.32 2.29 -6.43
CA ARG A 34 0.10 1.92 -7.79
C ARG A 34 1.58 2.22 -8.00
N VAL A 35 2.16 1.55 -8.99
CA VAL A 35 3.52 1.79 -9.48
C VAL A 35 3.43 2.73 -10.67
N GLU A 36 4.23 3.79 -10.66
CA GLU A 36 4.35 4.75 -11.77
C GLU A 36 5.47 4.32 -12.74
N CYS A 37 5.53 4.94 -13.93
CA CYS A 37 6.53 4.58 -14.96
C CYS A 37 7.99 4.69 -14.49
N ASP A 38 8.27 5.62 -13.57
CA ASP A 38 9.59 5.83 -12.97
C ASP A 38 9.91 4.84 -11.83
N ARG A 39 9.04 3.83 -11.62
CA ARG A 39 9.07 2.84 -10.53
C ARG A 39 8.87 3.43 -9.14
N SER A 40 8.49 4.70 -9.04
CA SER A 40 7.98 5.25 -7.80
C SER A 40 6.58 4.74 -7.53
N TYR A 41 6.12 4.92 -6.29
CA TYR A 41 4.80 4.51 -5.86
C TYR A 41 3.95 5.73 -5.52
N THR A 42 2.68 5.66 -5.90
CA THR A 42 1.64 6.63 -5.53
C THR A 42 0.59 5.94 -4.68
N ILE A 43 0.26 6.54 -3.54
CA ILE A 43 -0.94 6.20 -2.77
C ILE A 43 -2.09 7.04 -3.29
N TYR A 44 -3.23 6.42 -3.59
CA TYR A 44 -4.40 7.07 -4.15
C TYR A 44 -5.66 6.64 -3.43
N HIS A 45 -6.70 7.48 -3.49
CA HIS A 45 -8.01 7.13 -2.98
C HIS A 45 -8.73 6.20 -3.96
N VAL A 46 -9.15 5.00 -3.53
CA VAL A 46 -9.58 3.92 -4.44
C VAL A 46 -10.81 4.28 -5.27
N PHE A 47 -11.67 5.16 -4.76
CA PHE A 47 -12.89 5.57 -5.47
C PHE A 47 -12.67 6.70 -6.47
N THR A 48 -11.63 7.53 -6.29
CA THR A 48 -11.42 8.72 -7.11
C THR A 48 -10.15 8.65 -7.96
N GLY A 49 -9.21 7.75 -7.63
CA GLY A 49 -7.89 7.67 -8.25
C GLY A 49 -6.93 8.81 -7.90
N VAL A 50 -7.42 9.83 -7.18
CA VAL A 50 -6.66 11.03 -6.80
C VAL A 50 -5.56 10.66 -5.79
N PRO A 51 -4.33 11.18 -5.93
CA PRO A 51 -3.27 10.96 -4.96
C PRO A 51 -3.69 11.39 -3.55
N ALA A 52 -3.40 10.53 -2.57
CA ALA A 52 -3.65 10.81 -1.17
C ALA A 52 -2.77 11.94 -0.66
N ARG A 53 -3.24 12.65 0.38
CA ARG A 53 -2.48 13.71 1.05
C ARG A 53 -2.46 13.47 2.55
N ILE A 54 -1.30 13.71 3.18
CA ILE A 54 -1.17 13.79 4.64
C ILE A 54 -0.58 15.15 4.96
N GLY A 55 -1.38 16.02 5.58
CA GLY A 55 -1.04 17.43 5.75
C GLY A 55 -0.76 18.09 4.39
N SER A 56 0.41 18.73 4.27
CA SER A 56 0.86 19.36 3.02
C SER A 56 1.48 18.38 2.02
N TRP A 57 1.78 17.14 2.41
CA TRP A 57 2.50 16.18 1.59
C TRP A 57 1.56 15.41 0.65
N THR A 58 1.88 15.37 -0.65
CA THR A 58 1.19 14.53 -1.65
C THR A 58 1.89 13.19 -1.78
N MET A 59 1.17 12.08 -1.64
CA MET A 59 1.71 10.72 -1.52
C MET A 59 2.11 10.11 -2.88
N THR A 60 2.94 10.83 -3.62
CA THR A 60 3.53 10.46 -4.92
C THR A 60 5.05 10.34 -4.80
N GLY A 61 5.71 9.68 -5.75
CA GLY A 61 7.18 9.62 -5.77
C GLY A 61 7.78 8.80 -4.63
N LEU A 62 7.00 7.91 -4.02
CA LEU A 62 7.43 7.17 -2.82
C LEU A 62 8.29 5.96 -3.19
N SER A 63 9.26 5.63 -2.35
CA SER A 63 9.88 4.31 -2.37
C SER A 63 8.87 3.24 -1.94
N GLN A 64 9.07 1.98 -2.36
CA GLN A 64 8.21 0.85 -1.98
C GLN A 64 7.97 0.77 -0.47
N LYS A 65 9.05 0.91 0.33
CA LYS A 65 9.01 0.87 1.80
C LYS A 65 8.18 2.01 2.37
N ASN A 66 8.35 3.24 1.86
CA ASN A 66 7.59 4.39 2.32
C ASN A 66 6.12 4.29 1.95
N ALA A 67 5.83 3.81 0.73
CA ALA A 67 4.47 3.60 0.26
C ALA A 67 3.74 2.53 1.09
N ALA A 68 4.38 1.40 1.40
CA ALA A 68 3.80 0.39 2.26
C ALA A 68 3.50 0.92 3.68
N ARG A 69 4.40 1.74 4.24
CA ARG A 69 4.17 2.37 5.55
C ARG A 69 3.01 3.35 5.50
N ALA A 70 2.96 4.22 4.49
CA ALA A 70 1.89 5.19 4.32
C ALA A 70 0.52 4.52 4.11
N LEU A 71 0.46 3.47 3.29
CA LEU A 71 -0.76 2.71 3.03
C LEU A 71 -1.33 2.11 4.31
N ARG A 72 -0.48 1.50 5.15
CA ARG A 72 -0.90 1.00 6.47
C ARG A 72 -1.45 2.12 7.34
N THR A 73 -0.73 3.24 7.48
CA THR A 73 -1.19 4.38 8.30
C THR A 73 -2.53 4.93 7.83
N LEU A 74 -2.76 5.03 6.53
CA LEU A 74 -3.98 5.60 5.95
C LEU A 74 -5.20 4.67 6.03
N ASN A 75 -4.98 3.36 6.14
CA ASN A 75 -6.03 2.35 6.17
C ASN A 75 -6.28 1.77 7.58
N THR A 76 -5.52 2.22 8.59
CA THR A 76 -5.83 1.94 10.00
C THR A 76 -7.01 2.81 10.45
N PRO A 77 -8.08 2.20 11.02
CA PRO A 77 -9.25 2.94 11.52
C PRO A 77 -8.94 3.84 12.73
#